data_AF-A0A3D1PVX3-F1
#
_entry.id   AF-A0A3D1PVX3-F1
#
_cell.length_a   1.000
_cell.length_b   1.000
_cell.length_c   1.000
_cell.angle_alpha   90.00
_cell.angle_beta   90.00
_cell.angle_gamma   90.00
#
_symmetry.space_group_name_H-M   'P 1'
#
loop_
_entity.id
_entity.type
_entity.pdbx_description
1 polymer ?
#
loop_
_entity_poly.entity_id
_entity_poly.type
_entity_poly.pdbx_seq_one_letter_code
_entity_poly.pdbx_strand_id
1 'polypeptide(L)'
;SIGGLELSIFIPLGIVLLVVSYIVMYKTRFGLRLRACGEHPQAADSVGINVYRMRYAGVLISGFLGGVGGLAYVIPSVQTWNFEVGVAGTGFLALAVMIFGQWKPFNIFGAAMFFAVFKSLANIADSTVLAQLGWSSNIYNMMPFIASMVILAFTSKNSQAPKAEGIPYDKGSR
;
A
#
# COMPACT_ATOMS: atom_id res chain seq x y z
N SER A 1 5.47 -4.72 -26.50
CA SER A 1 6.66 -5.58 -26.41
C SER A 1 7.87 -4.81 -26.94
N ILE A 2 8.81 -4.46 -26.07
CA ILE A 2 10.19 -4.11 -26.44
C ILE A 2 11.07 -4.98 -25.53
N GLY A 3 11.66 -6.04 -26.10
CA GLY A 3 12.76 -6.78 -25.47
C GLY A 3 12.41 -7.88 -24.46
N GLY A 4 11.34 -8.66 -24.65
CA GLY A 4 11.08 -9.86 -23.83
C GLY A 4 10.65 -9.59 -22.37
N LEU A 5 10.62 -8.32 -21.95
CA LEU A 5 9.91 -7.86 -20.77
C LEU A 5 8.52 -7.42 -21.20
N GLU A 6 7.50 -8.24 -20.92
CA GLU A 6 6.09 -7.84 -20.95
C GLU A 6 5.84 -6.82 -19.82
N LEU A 7 6.40 -5.61 -19.94
CA LEU A 7 6.14 -4.53 -19.00
C LEU A 7 4.67 -4.15 -19.12
N SER A 8 3.86 -4.67 -18.19
CA SER A 8 2.46 -4.30 -18.08
C SER A 8 2.37 -2.79 -17.85
N ILE A 9 1.38 -2.14 -18.49
CA ILE A 9 1.15 -0.69 -18.38
C ILE A 9 0.98 -0.19 -16.93
N PHE A 10 0.69 -1.10 -16.01
CA PHE A 10 0.56 -0.84 -14.57
C PHE A 10 1.88 -0.49 -13.88
N ILE A 11 3.03 -0.98 -14.37
CA ILE A 11 4.35 -0.65 -13.79
C ILE A 11 4.69 0.83 -13.96
N PRO A 12 4.70 1.41 -15.18
CA PRO A 12 4.97 2.84 -15.35
C PRO A 12 3.89 3.69 -14.68
N LEU A 13 2.62 3.27 -14.70
CA LEU A 13 1.53 3.95 -14.00
C LEU A 13 1.75 4.00 -12.48
N GLY A 14 2.20 2.90 -11.87
CA GLY A 14 2.54 2.84 -10.45
C GLY A 14 3.71 3.77 -10.07
N ILE A 15 4.74 3.84 -10.91
CA ILE A 15 5.88 4.76 -10.70
C ILE A 15 5.42 6.22 -10.79
N VAL A 16 4.60 6.56 -11.78
CA VAL A 16 4.03 7.91 -11.92
C VAL A 16 3.19 8.26 -10.68
N LEU A 17 2.34 7.35 -10.21
CA LEU A 17 1.54 7.54 -8.99
C LEU A 17 2.40 7.72 -7.74
N LEU A 18 3.51 7.00 -7.62
CA LEU A 18 4.47 7.18 -6.53
C LEU A 18 5.07 8.59 -6.56
N VAL A 19 5.55 9.04 -7.71
CA VAL A 19 6.14 10.38 -7.86
C VAL A 19 5.11 11.47 -7.57
N VAL A 20 3.89 11.31 -8.10
CA VAL A 20 2.79 12.25 -7.86
C VAL A 20 2.41 12.28 -6.39
N SER A 21 2.27 11.13 -5.72
CA SER A 21 1.94 11.07 -4.29
C SER A 21 3.02 11.72 -3.44
N TYR A 22 4.30 11.51 -3.76
CA TYR A 22 5.42 12.16 -3.08
C TYR A 22 5.36 13.69 -3.23
N ILE A 23 5.18 14.19 -4.46
CA ILE A 23 5.09 15.63 -4.72
C ILE A 23 3.87 16.23 -4.01
N VAL A 24 2.71 15.60 -4.13
CA VAL A 24 1.47 16.09 -3.50
C VAL A 24 1.62 16.11 -1.98
N MET A 25 2.14 15.05 -1.36
CA MET A 25 2.25 14.99 0.10
C MET A 25 3.34 15.88 0.70
N TYR A 26 4.48 16.07 0.02
CA TYR A 26 5.63 16.79 0.60
C TYR A 26 5.87 18.18 0.00
N LYS A 27 5.50 18.43 -1.26
CA LYS A 27 5.75 19.70 -1.94
C LYS A 27 4.53 20.60 -2.08
N THR A 28 3.30 20.08 -1.97
CA THR A 28 2.10 20.92 -2.15
C THR A 28 1.50 21.41 -0.84
N ARG A 29 0.88 22.60 -0.88
CA ARG A 29 0.11 23.16 0.24
C ARG A 29 -1.05 22.25 0.65
N PHE A 30 -1.62 21.50 -0.30
CA PHE A 30 -2.70 20.56 -0.03
C PHE A 30 -2.24 19.40 0.87
N GLY A 31 -1.11 18.76 0.54
CA GLY A 31 -0.58 17.65 1.34
C GLY A 31 -0.19 18.02 2.76
N LEU A 32 0.44 19.19 2.94
CA LEU A 32 0.78 19.70 4.27
C LEU A 32 -0.46 19.98 5.11
N ARG A 33 -1.50 20.57 4.51
CA ARG A 33 -2.78 20.82 5.19
C ARG A 33 -3.52 19.51 5.50
N LEU A 34 -3.49 18.52 4.60
CA LEU A 34 -4.11 17.22 4.80
C LEU A 34 -3.46 16.47 5.98
N ARG A 35 -2.12 16.49 6.08
CA ARG A 35 -1.39 15.91 7.21
C ARG A 35 -1.66 16.66 8.52
N ALA A 36 -1.70 17.99 8.49
CA ALA A 36 -2.04 18.79 9.66
C ALA A 36 -3.44 18.48 10.20
N CYS A 37 -4.43 18.31 9.32
CA CYS A 37 -5.78 17.88 9.69
C CYS A 37 -5.83 16.46 10.29
N GLY A 38 -4.88 15.59 9.96
CA GLY A 38 -4.78 14.21 10.47
C GLY A 38 -4.04 14.09 11.80
N GLU A 39 -3.12 15.00 12.11
CA GLU A 39 -2.42 15.06 13.40
C GLU A 39 -3.22 15.84 14.45
N HIS A 40 -3.64 17.06 14.11
CA HIS A 40 -4.31 17.98 15.03
C HIS A 40 -5.43 18.76 14.30
N PRO A 41 -6.65 18.20 14.20
CA PRO A 41 -7.74 18.81 13.45
C PRO A 41 -8.19 20.17 14.03
N GLN A 42 -8.18 20.32 15.37
CA GLN A 42 -8.51 21.61 16.01
C GLN A 42 -7.49 22.71 15.67
N ALA A 43 -6.20 22.37 15.56
CA ALA A 43 -5.16 23.32 15.17
C ALA A 43 -5.24 23.72 13.69
N ALA A 44 -5.80 22.87 12.83
CA ALA A 44 -6.04 23.22 11.44
C ALA A 44 -7.23 24.19 11.28
N ASP A 45 -8.30 24.02 12.07
CA ASP A 45 -9.48 24.90 12.05
C ASP A 45 -9.16 26.30 12.61
N SER A 46 -8.29 26.40 13.62
CA SER A 46 -7.87 27.70 14.18
C SER A 46 -7.10 28.58 13.19
N VAL A 47 -6.46 27.97 12.18
CA VAL A 47 -5.76 28.67 11.08
C VAL A 47 -6.70 28.93 9.88
N GLY A 48 -8.00 28.63 10.01
CA GLY A 48 -9.03 28.89 9.00
C GLY A 48 -9.12 27.84 7.89
N ILE A 49 -8.55 26.64 8.08
CA ILE A 49 -8.67 25.54 7.11
C ILE A 49 -9.96 24.78 7.39
N ASN A 50 -10.83 24.68 6.38
CA ASN A 50 -12.04 23.87 6.49
C ASN A 50 -11.69 22.36 6.51
N VAL A 51 -11.62 21.80 7.72
CA VAL A 51 -11.27 20.39 7.99
C VAL A 51 -12.24 19.42 7.30
N TYR A 52 -13.54 19.73 7.25
CA TYR A 52 -14.54 18.88 6.59
C TYR A 52 -14.22 18.70 5.10
N ARG A 53 -13.99 19.81 4.37
CA ARG A 53 -13.66 19.75 2.94
C ARG A 53 -12.37 18.96 2.69
N MET A 54 -11.37 19.11 3.57
CA MET A 54 -10.11 18.38 3.46
C MET A 54 -10.28 16.88 3.72
N ARG A 55 -11.09 16.48 4.71
CA ARG A 55 -11.41 15.07 4.96
C ARG A 55 -12.17 14.44 3.79
N TYR A 56 -13.18 15.11 3.25
CA TYR A 56 -13.92 14.63 2.08
C TYR A 56 -13.03 14.49 0.84
N ALA A 57 -12.16 15.48 0.57
CA ALA A 57 -11.20 15.39 -0.52
C ALA A 57 -10.25 14.19 -0.33
N GLY A 58 -9.78 13.95 0.89
CA GLY A 58 -8.95 12.80 1.24
C GLY A 58 -9.64 11.45 0.95
N VAL A 59 -10.91 11.30 1.35
CA VAL A 59 -11.71 10.08 1.13
C VAL A 59 -11.96 9.84 -0.37
N LEU A 60 -12.28 10.89 -1.13
CA LEU A 60 -12.50 10.75 -2.57
C LEU A 60 -11.22 10.35 -3.30
N ILE A 61 -10.08 10.95 -2.93
CA ILE A 61 -8.78 10.61 -3.53
C ILE A 61 -8.38 9.18 -3.16
N SER A 62 -8.56 8.74 -1.90
CA SER A 62 -8.23 7.37 -1.50
C SER A 62 -9.12 6.33 -2.19
N GLY A 63 -10.41 6.62 -2.35
CA GLY A 63 -11.34 5.78 -3.11
C GLY A 63 -10.95 5.66 -4.59
N PHE A 64 -10.61 6.78 -5.23
CA PHE A 64 -10.14 6.79 -6.62
C PHE A 64 -8.85 5.97 -6.79
N LEU A 65 -7.85 6.19 -5.94
CA LEU A 65 -6.58 5.46 -5.98
C LEU A 65 -6.76 3.96 -5.68
N GLY A 66 -7.64 3.61 -4.74
CA GLY A 66 -8.01 2.23 -4.45
C GLY A 66 -8.68 1.53 -5.64
N GLY A 67 -9.56 2.24 -6.37
CA GLY A 67 -10.16 1.76 -7.60
C GLY A 67 -9.13 1.48 -8.71
N VAL A 68 -8.18 2.40 -8.91
CA VAL A 68 -7.07 2.20 -9.87
C VAL A 68 -6.20 1.00 -9.48
N GLY A 69 -5.93 0.81 -8.18
CA GLY A 69 -5.23 -0.37 -7.67
C GLY A 69 -5.99 -1.68 -7.93
N GLY A 70 -7.31 -1.69 -7.75
CA GLY A 70 -8.17 -2.82 -8.08
C GLY A 70 -8.16 -3.15 -9.57
N LEU A 71 -8.23 -2.14 -10.44
CA LEU A 71 -8.13 -2.33 -11.89
C LEU A 71 -6.79 -2.95 -12.30
N ALA A 72 -5.68 -2.49 -11.69
CA ALA A 72 -4.36 -3.06 -11.92
C ALA A 72 -4.23 -4.52 -11.47
N TYR A 73 -5.04 -4.96 -10.51
CA TYR A 73 -5.10 -6.35 -10.07
C TYR A 73 -5.94 -7.25 -10.98
N VAL A 74 -7.11 -6.78 -11.43
CA VAL A 74 -8.08 -7.58 -12.18
C VAL A 74 -7.72 -7.72 -13.66
N ILE A 75 -7.17 -6.69 -14.29
CA ILE A 75 -6.92 -6.72 -15.75
C ILE A 75 -5.94 -7.83 -16.15
N PRO A 76 -4.79 -8.03 -15.47
CA PRO A 76 -3.88 -9.12 -15.79
C PRO A 76 -4.48 -10.51 -15.55
N SER A 77 -5.31 -10.69 -14.50
CA SER A 77 -5.90 -12.01 -14.19
C SER A 77 -6.89 -12.47 -15.26
N VAL A 78 -7.56 -11.54 -15.94
CA VAL A 78 -8.49 -11.85 -17.05
C VAL A 78 -7.73 -12.36 -18.28
N GLN A 79 -6.52 -11.87 -18.56
CA GLN A 79 -5.76 -12.29 -19.74
C GLN A 79 -5.28 -13.75 -19.65
N THR A 80 -5.02 -14.23 -18.44
CA THR A 80 -4.51 -15.59 -18.19
C THR A 80 -5.62 -16.60 -17.89
N TRP A 81 -6.91 -16.20 -17.92
CA TRP A 81 -8.06 -17.01 -17.50
C TRP A 81 -7.91 -17.69 -16.13
N ASN A 82 -7.00 -17.18 -15.29
CA ASN A 82 -6.73 -17.68 -13.95
C ASN A 82 -7.58 -16.86 -12.97
N PHE A 83 -8.87 -17.15 -12.95
CA PHE A 83 -9.73 -16.67 -11.88
C PHE A 83 -9.45 -17.52 -10.64
N GLU A 84 -8.59 -17.01 -9.75
CA GLU A 84 -8.46 -17.57 -8.42
C GLU A 84 -9.84 -17.54 -7.74
N VAL A 85 -10.47 -18.69 -7.50
CA VAL A 85 -11.84 -18.79 -6.96
C VAL A 85 -11.88 -18.57 -5.43
N GLY A 86 -10.98 -17.73 -4.90
CA GLY A 86 -10.77 -17.53 -3.47
C GLY A 86 -10.40 -16.10 -3.10
N VAL A 87 -10.59 -15.75 -1.82
CA VAL A 87 -10.12 -14.47 -1.27
C VAL A 87 -8.60 -14.51 -1.19
N ALA A 88 -7.91 -14.02 -2.21
CA ALA A 88 -6.45 -14.03 -2.30
C ALA A 88 -5.72 -13.17 -1.25
N GLY A 89 -6.44 -12.60 -0.27
CA GLY A 89 -5.88 -11.82 0.84
C GLY A 89 -5.14 -10.54 0.43
N THR A 90 -5.18 -10.16 -0.84
CA THR A 90 -4.35 -9.07 -1.40
C THR A 90 -4.70 -7.69 -0.83
N GLY A 91 -5.97 -7.47 -0.47
CA GLY A 91 -6.38 -6.26 0.25
C GLY A 91 -5.77 -6.17 1.66
N PHE A 92 -5.74 -7.28 2.40
CA PHE A 92 -5.08 -7.34 3.70
C PHE A 92 -3.55 -7.16 3.57
N LEU A 93 -2.95 -7.74 2.53
CA LEU A 93 -1.55 -7.54 2.20
C LEU A 93 -1.25 -6.05 1.92
N ALA A 94 -2.13 -5.35 1.19
CA ALA A 94 -1.97 -3.92 0.92
C ALA A 94 -2.02 -3.07 2.20
N LEU A 95 -2.91 -3.41 3.14
CA LEU A 95 -2.92 -2.78 4.47
C LEU A 95 -1.62 -3.05 5.24
N ALA A 96 -1.12 -4.29 5.21
CA ALA A 96 0.13 -4.65 5.85
C ALA A 96 1.31 -3.83 5.28
N VAL A 97 1.43 -3.74 3.95
CA VAL A 97 2.44 -2.92 3.26
C VAL A 97 2.35 -1.45 3.67
N MET A 98 1.13 -0.91 3.79
CA MET A 98 0.92 0.47 4.21
C MET A 98 1.40 0.73 5.65
N ILE A 99 1.10 -0.21 6.57
CA ILE A 99 1.54 -0.15 7.97
C ILE A 99 3.07 -0.26 8.05
N PHE A 100 3.71 -1.16 7.30
CA PHE A 100 5.17 -1.32 7.28
C PHE A 100 5.87 -0.14 6.62
N GLY A 101 5.22 0.48 5.64
CA GLY A 101 5.68 1.71 5.01
C GLY A 101 5.56 2.95 5.90
N GLN A 102 5.11 2.83 7.16
CA GLN A 102 5.00 3.94 8.12
C GLN A 102 4.25 5.16 7.55
N TRP A 103 3.22 4.94 6.74
CA TRP A 103 2.42 6.00 6.10
C TRP A 103 3.23 6.96 5.19
N LYS A 104 4.48 6.63 4.83
CA LYS A 104 5.34 7.44 3.95
C LYS A 104 5.43 6.79 2.56
N PRO A 105 5.14 7.52 1.47
CA PRO A 105 5.12 6.97 0.11
C PRO A 105 6.38 6.18 -0.29
N PHE A 106 7.57 6.67 0.07
CA PHE A 106 8.83 6.02 -0.29
C PHE A 106 9.07 4.70 0.47
N ASN A 107 8.72 4.68 1.76
CA ASN A 107 8.83 3.48 2.59
C ASN A 107 7.78 2.44 2.19
N ILE A 108 6.57 2.88 1.82
CA ILE A 108 5.50 2.02 1.28
C ILE A 108 5.97 1.32 0.01
N PHE A 109 6.67 2.03 -0.88
CA PHE A 109 7.25 1.41 -2.08
C PHE A 109 8.32 0.37 -1.76
N GLY A 110 9.22 0.67 -0.81
CA GLY A 110 10.22 -0.30 -0.34
C GLY A 110 9.58 -1.56 0.25
N ALA A 111 8.55 -1.39 1.09
CA ALA A 111 7.78 -2.50 1.61
C ALA A 111 7.07 -3.28 0.49
N ALA A 112 6.39 -2.60 -0.44
CA ALA A 112 5.70 -3.23 -1.56
C ALA A 112 6.65 -4.07 -2.43
N MET A 113 7.85 -3.55 -2.73
CA MET A 113 8.89 -4.27 -3.46
C MET A 113 9.34 -5.52 -2.71
N PHE A 114 9.58 -5.42 -1.41
CA PHE A 114 9.91 -6.57 -0.59
C PHE A 114 8.81 -7.63 -0.67
N PHE A 115 7.56 -7.28 -0.38
CA PHE A 115 6.45 -8.23 -0.47
C PHE A 115 6.27 -8.81 -1.88
N ALA A 116 6.51 -8.04 -2.94
CA ALA A 116 6.45 -8.52 -4.32
C ALA A 116 7.52 -9.58 -4.61
N VAL A 117 8.76 -9.37 -4.16
CA VAL A 117 9.86 -10.35 -4.29
C VAL A 117 9.51 -11.64 -3.56
N PHE A 118 9.03 -11.56 -2.32
CA PHE A 118 8.66 -12.74 -1.54
C PHE A 118 7.44 -13.46 -2.13
N LYS A 119 6.44 -12.73 -2.63
CA LYS A 119 5.28 -13.32 -3.31
C LYS A 119 5.71 -14.03 -4.60
N SER A 120 6.62 -13.44 -5.38
CA SER A 120 7.15 -14.07 -6.59
C SER A 120 7.97 -15.31 -6.26
N LEU A 121 8.78 -15.28 -5.19
CA LEU A 121 9.56 -16.42 -4.74
C LEU A 121 8.66 -17.59 -4.29
N ALA A 122 7.56 -17.29 -3.59
CA ALA A 122 6.57 -18.31 -3.22
C ALA A 122 5.92 -18.97 -4.44
N ASN A 123 5.60 -18.18 -5.49
CA ASN A 123 5.06 -18.72 -6.74
C ASN A 123 6.06 -19.56 -7.54
N ILE A 124 7.36 -19.22 -7.49
CA ILE A 124 8.42 -19.96 -8.20
C ILE A 124 8.84 -21.23 -7.43
N ALA A 125 8.68 -21.24 -6.10
CA ALA A 125 8.94 -22.42 -5.27
C ALA A 125 8.07 -23.62 -5.65
N ASP A 126 6.88 -23.38 -6.22
CA ASP A 126 5.99 -24.43 -6.71
C ASP A 126 6.44 -25.10 -8.02
N SER A 127 7.31 -24.47 -8.84
CA SER A 127 7.44 -24.89 -10.25
C SER A 127 8.74 -25.54 -10.69
N THR A 128 9.91 -25.42 -10.02
CA THR A 128 11.11 -26.08 -10.61
C THR A 128 12.33 -26.40 -9.75
N VAL A 129 12.55 -25.80 -8.56
CA VAL A 129 13.88 -25.96 -7.89
C VAL A 129 13.82 -26.54 -6.46
N LEU A 130 12.67 -26.47 -5.78
CA LEU A 130 12.55 -26.89 -4.38
C LEU A 130 11.89 -28.26 -4.17
N ALA A 131 11.37 -28.89 -5.23
CA ALA A 131 10.84 -30.25 -5.18
C ALA A 131 11.91 -31.32 -4.87
N GLN A 132 13.20 -31.01 -5.05
CA GLN A 132 14.31 -31.94 -4.75
C GLN A 132 14.71 -32.00 -3.27
N LEU A 133 14.22 -31.08 -2.42
CA LEU A 133 14.54 -31.06 -0.99
C LEU A 133 13.49 -31.75 -0.10
N GLY A 134 12.38 -32.25 -0.67
CA GLY A 134 11.37 -33.03 0.06
C GLY A 134 10.60 -32.24 1.13
N TRP A 135 10.69 -30.90 1.13
CA TRP A 135 9.97 -30.07 2.10
C TRP A 135 8.59 -29.70 1.54
N SER A 136 7.55 -30.04 2.31
CA SER A 136 6.14 -29.85 1.98
C SER A 136 5.81 -28.43 1.51
N SER A 137 5.01 -28.28 0.45
CA SER A 137 4.57 -27.01 -0.16
C SER A 137 3.97 -25.99 0.82
N ASN A 138 3.55 -26.42 2.02
CA ASN A 138 3.08 -25.54 3.08
C ASN A 138 4.19 -24.67 3.71
N ILE A 139 5.42 -25.19 3.82
CA ILE A 139 6.54 -24.45 4.44
C ILE A 139 6.99 -23.29 3.54
N TYR A 140 6.93 -23.48 2.22
CA TYR A 140 7.28 -22.46 1.24
C TYR A 140 6.23 -21.34 1.16
N ASN A 141 4.94 -21.68 1.27
CA ASN A 141 3.85 -20.71 1.38
C ASN A 141 3.90 -19.89 2.69
N MET A 142 4.61 -20.36 3.73
CA MET A 142 4.84 -19.61 4.97
C MET A 142 6.02 -18.63 4.91
N MET A 143 6.96 -18.76 3.97
CA MET A 143 8.13 -17.87 3.89
C MET A 143 7.80 -16.38 3.72
N PRO A 144 6.81 -15.97 2.90
CA PRO A 144 6.40 -14.57 2.82
C PRO A 144 5.93 -14.00 4.17
N PHE A 145 5.33 -14.83 5.02
CA PHE A 145 4.84 -14.44 6.35
C PHE A 145 5.97 -14.40 7.39
N ILE A 146 6.93 -15.31 7.31
CA ILE A 146 8.09 -15.27 8.21
C ILE A 146 8.97 -14.06 7.86
N ALA A 147 9.17 -13.78 6.58
CA ALA A 147 9.91 -12.62 6.12
C ALA A 147 9.24 -11.29 6.51
N SER A 148 7.90 -11.22 6.42
CA SER A 148 7.15 -10.07 6.92
C SER A 148 7.28 -9.90 8.43
N MET A 149 7.26 -11.01 9.18
CA MET A 149 7.47 -11.04 10.64
C MET A 149 8.86 -10.50 11.03
N VAL A 150 9.90 -10.86 10.26
CA VAL A 150 11.27 -10.40 10.52
C VAL A 150 11.41 -8.91 10.21
N ILE A 151 10.90 -8.42 9.08
CA ILE A 151 10.88 -6.97 8.81
C ILE A 151 10.14 -6.22 9.90
N LEU A 152 9.00 -6.74 10.32
CA LEU A 152 8.19 -6.17 11.37
C LEU A 152 8.98 -5.99 12.67
N ALA A 153 9.72 -7.02 13.07
CA ALA A 153 10.54 -6.98 14.28
C ALA A 153 11.56 -5.84 14.25
N PHE A 154 12.07 -5.46 13.07
CA PHE A 154 13.08 -4.40 12.93
C PHE A 154 12.50 -3.00 12.65
N THR A 155 11.37 -2.88 11.93
CA THR A 155 10.80 -1.58 11.50
C THR A 155 9.68 -1.06 12.40
N SER A 156 9.08 -1.90 13.26
CA SER A 156 7.90 -1.57 14.07
C SER A 156 8.12 -0.39 15.06
N LYS A 157 9.33 -0.21 15.59
CA LYS A 157 9.61 0.81 16.62
C LYS A 157 9.37 2.27 16.20
N ASN A 158 9.24 2.57 14.91
CA ASN A 158 9.13 3.96 14.43
C ASN A 158 7.85 4.25 13.62
N SER A 159 6.84 3.36 13.67
CA SER A 159 5.55 3.58 13.00
C SER A 159 4.61 4.37 13.91
N GLN A 160 4.44 5.67 13.61
CA GLN A 160 3.45 6.53 14.26
C GLN A 160 2.28 6.70 13.29
N ALA A 161 1.14 6.09 13.59
CA ALA A 161 -0.10 6.35 12.86
C ALA A 161 -0.62 7.77 13.19
N PRO A 162 -1.38 8.41 12.28
CA PRO A 162 -1.94 9.73 12.54
C PRO A 162 -2.79 9.74 13.81
N LYS A 163 -2.51 10.69 14.73
CA LYS A 163 -3.13 10.71 16.06
C LYS A 163 -4.65 10.90 16.07
N ALA A 164 -5.24 11.46 14.99
CA ALA A 164 -6.67 11.68 14.87
C ALA A 164 -7.36 10.67 13.92
N GLU A 165 -6.74 9.53 13.64
CA GLU A 165 -7.34 8.47 12.84
C GLU A 165 -8.57 7.89 13.55
N GLY A 166 -9.70 7.79 12.83
CA GLY A 166 -10.95 7.21 13.36
C GLY A 166 -11.76 8.09 14.32
N ILE A 167 -11.25 9.27 14.73
CA ILE A 167 -11.97 10.17 15.63
C ILE A 167 -12.88 11.13 14.81
N PRO A 168 -14.21 11.10 15.02
CA PRO A 168 -15.12 12.06 14.39
C PRO A 168 -14.72 13.49 14.72
N TYR A 169 -14.71 14.37 13.70
CA TYR A 169 -14.42 15.78 13.93
C TYR A 169 -15.66 16.47 14.50
N ASP A 170 -15.56 16.91 15.75
CA ASP A 170 -16.55 17.78 16.37
C ASP A 170 -16.02 19.22 16.42
N LYS A 171 -16.72 20.12 15.72
CA LYS A 171 -16.37 21.54 15.68
C LYS A 171 -16.65 22.26 17.02
N GLY A 172 -17.46 21.67 17.89
CA GLY A 172 -17.79 22.18 19.21
C GLY A 172 -16.79 21.83 20.31
N SER A 173 -15.91 20.85 20.08
CA SER A 173 -14.84 20.42 20.99
C SER A 173 -13.64 21.39 20.92
N ARG A 174 -13.80 22.57 21.51
CA ARG A 174 -12.71 23.55 21.68
C ARG A 174 -11.78 23.21 22.84
#